data_AF-A0A640MKI9-F1
#
_entry.id   AF-A0A640MKI9-F1
#
_cell.length_a   1.000
_cell.length_b   1.000
_cell.length_c   1.000
_cell.angle_alpha   90.00
_cell.angle_beta   90.00
_cell.angle_gamma   90.00
#
_symmetry.space_group_name_H-M   'P 1'
#
loop_
_entity.id
_entity.type
_entity.pdbx_description
1 polymer ?
#
loop_
_entity_poly.entity_id
_entity_poly.type
_entity_poly.pdbx_seq_one_letter_code
_entity_poly.pdbx_strand_id
1 'polypeptide(L)'
;MKWKKEQAQELLQLGIKQNAEQFLFTYIDRKGNVNVPVHIDYLNYRINSVKRRHKHLINTSPHKLRHTFSTLAYEGGATMEQISRALTHSDTKTTEVYVNTPNIVDLSTYEKFEQRLAEAKNIK
;
A
#
# COMPACT_ATOMS: atom_id res chain seq x y z
N MET A 1 -8.93 -12.21 -7.72
CA MET A 1 -9.13 -12.64 -9.13
C MET A 1 -10.20 -11.84 -9.87
N LYS A 2 -11.31 -11.41 -9.24
CA LYS A 2 -12.36 -10.59 -9.87
C LYS A 2 -11.82 -9.27 -10.48
N TRP A 3 -11.08 -8.49 -9.69
CA TRP A 3 -10.50 -7.21 -10.13
C TRP A 3 -9.59 -7.34 -11.36
N LYS A 4 -8.84 -8.44 -11.51
CA LYS A 4 -7.97 -8.68 -12.67
C LYS A 4 -8.79 -8.82 -13.96
N LYS A 5 -9.93 -9.52 -13.87
CA LYS A 5 -10.85 -9.67 -15.01
C LYS A 5 -11.51 -8.36 -15.37
N GLU A 6 -11.96 -7.59 -14.38
CA GLU A 6 -12.57 -6.27 -14.57
C GLU A 6 -11.56 -5.32 -15.23
N GLN A 7 -10.34 -5.24 -14.68
CA GLN A 7 -9.27 -4.42 -15.26
C GLN A 7 -8.92 -4.86 -16.69
N ALA A 8 -8.92 -6.16 -16.98
CA ALA A 8 -8.65 -6.66 -18.33
C ALA A 8 -9.73 -6.22 -19.32
N GLN A 9 -11.01 -6.25 -18.91
CA GLN A 9 -12.12 -5.80 -19.74
C GLN A 9 -12.07 -4.29 -19.99
N GLU A 10 -11.78 -3.48 -18.97
CA GLU A 10 -11.62 -2.03 -19.10
C GLU A 10 -10.47 -1.65 -20.04
N LEU A 11 -9.30 -2.29 -19.89
CA LEU A 11 -8.14 -2.03 -20.74
C LEU A 11 -8.38 -2.50 -22.18
N LEU A 12 -9.11 -3.60 -22.38
CA LEU A 12 -9.44 -4.09 -23.72
C LEU A 12 -10.35 -3.12 -24.48
N GLN A 13 -11.25 -2.41 -23.80
CA GLN A 13 -12.06 -1.33 -24.41
C GLN A 13 -11.21 -0.17 -24.93
N LEU A 14 -10.02 0.02 -24.37
CA LEU A 14 -9.02 1.00 -24.81
C LEU A 14 -8.01 0.41 -25.81
N GLY A 15 -8.22 -0.82 -26.29
CA GLY A 15 -7.32 -1.52 -27.20
C GLY A 15 -6.04 -2.06 -26.54
N ILE A 16 -5.96 -2.05 -25.21
CA ILE A 16 -4.78 -2.51 -24.46
C ILE A 16 -4.99 -3.97 -24.05
N LYS A 17 -4.05 -4.84 -24.44
CA LYS A 17 -3.98 -6.22 -23.97
C LYS A 17 -3.12 -6.29 -22.71
N GLN A 18 -3.69 -6.81 -21.62
CA GLN A 18 -2.92 -7.04 -20.39
C GLN A 18 -1.80 -8.06 -20.60
N ASN A 19 -0.71 -7.85 -19.88
CA ASN A 19 0.40 -8.80 -19.77
C ASN A 19 0.67 -9.11 -18.28
N ALA A 20 1.68 -9.93 -18.01
CA ALA A 20 2.07 -10.29 -16.64
C ALA A 20 2.56 -9.10 -15.79
N GLU A 21 3.02 -8.02 -16.43
CA GLU A 21 3.61 -6.83 -15.81
C GLU A 21 2.60 -5.66 -15.68
N GLN A 22 1.31 -5.92 -15.83
CA GLN A 22 0.27 -4.90 -15.80
C GLN A 22 0.20 -4.19 -14.43
N PHE A 23 0.39 -2.87 -14.45
CA PHE A 23 0.26 -2.03 -13.26
C PHE A 23 -1.19 -1.94 -12.77
N LEU A 24 -1.37 -1.86 -11.45
CA LEU A 24 -2.68 -1.63 -10.84
C LEU A 24 -3.05 -0.15 -10.78
N PHE A 25 -2.09 0.70 -10.42
CA PHE A 25 -2.29 2.13 -10.27
C PHE A 25 -1.67 2.86 -11.46
N THR A 26 -2.53 3.29 -12.38
CA THR A 26 -2.12 4.02 -13.59
C THR A 26 -2.91 5.30 -13.77
N TYR A 27 -2.43 6.16 -14.66
CA TYR A 27 -3.09 7.41 -15.03
C TYR A 27 -2.96 7.67 -16.54
N ILE A 28 -3.71 8.66 -17.03
CA ILE A 28 -3.58 9.18 -18.40
C ILE A 28 -2.66 10.41 -18.34
N ASP A 29 -1.56 10.38 -19.09
CA ASP A 29 -0.63 11.50 -19.10
C ASP A 29 -1.12 12.66 -19.97
N ARG A 30 -0.36 13.78 -19.96
CA ARG A 30 -0.70 14.98 -20.74
C ARG A 30 -0.59 14.78 -22.26
N LYS A 31 0.08 13.73 -22.71
CA LYS A 31 0.22 13.36 -24.12
C LYS A 31 -0.91 12.43 -24.58
N GLY A 32 -1.81 12.04 -23.67
CA GLY A 32 -2.90 11.11 -23.94
C GLY A 32 -2.51 9.64 -23.82
N ASN A 33 -1.29 9.33 -23.33
CA ASN A 33 -0.90 7.95 -23.09
C ASN A 33 -1.71 7.40 -21.91
N VAL A 34 -2.41 6.30 -22.16
CA VAL A 34 -3.16 5.54 -21.17
C VAL A 34 -2.26 4.50 -20.48
N ASN A 35 -2.67 4.03 -19.30
CA ASN A 35 -2.00 2.94 -18.58
C ASN A 35 -0.55 3.26 -18.12
N VAL A 36 -0.24 4.54 -17.89
CA VAL A 36 1.08 4.98 -17.40
C VAL A 36 1.16 4.76 -15.88
N PRO A 37 2.23 4.17 -15.32
CA PRO A 37 2.34 3.96 -13.88
C PRO A 37 2.34 5.29 -13.11
N VAL A 38 1.62 5.34 -11.99
CA VAL A 38 1.64 6.52 -11.12
C VAL A 38 3.06 6.84 -10.65
N HIS A 39 3.42 8.12 -10.64
CA HIS A 39 4.72 8.57 -10.13
C HIS A 39 4.83 8.28 -8.63
N ILE A 40 6.04 7.99 -8.13
CA ILE A 40 6.28 7.69 -6.70
C ILE A 40 5.80 8.82 -5.78
N ASP A 41 5.94 10.07 -6.22
CA ASP A 41 5.48 11.24 -5.47
C ASP A 41 3.97 11.41 -5.46
N TYR A 42 3.21 10.66 -6.26
CA TYR A 42 1.76 10.78 -6.30
C TYR A 42 1.16 10.65 -4.89
N LEU A 43 1.61 9.65 -4.12
CA LEU A 43 1.17 9.46 -2.72
C LEU A 43 1.54 10.66 -1.84
N ASN A 44 2.75 11.20 -1.98
CA ASN A 44 3.17 12.40 -1.26
C ASN A 44 2.26 13.59 -1.58
N TYR A 45 1.93 13.81 -2.86
CA TYR A 45 1.00 14.87 -3.28
C TYR A 45 -0.41 14.67 -2.70
N ARG A 46 -0.92 13.44 -2.69
CA ARG A 46 -2.23 13.13 -2.12
C ARG A 46 -2.27 13.40 -0.61
N ILE A 47 -1.24 12.99 0.12
CA ILE A 47 -1.12 13.25 1.56
C ILE A 47 -1.01 14.76 1.85
N ASN A 48 -0.19 15.48 1.08
CA ASN A 48 -0.08 16.93 1.19
C ASN A 48 -1.41 17.65 0.90
N SER A 49 -2.21 17.14 -0.02
CA SER A 49 -3.56 17.65 -0.29
C SER A 49 -4.52 17.46 0.89
N VAL A 50 -4.44 16.32 1.59
CA VAL A 50 -5.21 16.10 2.83
C VAL A 50 -4.76 17.08 3.92
N LYS A 51 -3.46 17.23 4.14
CA LYS A 51 -2.90 18.19 5.10
C LYS A 51 -3.36 19.63 4.85
N ARG A 52 -3.36 20.08 3.59
CA ARG A 52 -3.83 21.43 3.23
C ARG A 52 -5.28 21.68 3.63
N ARG A 53 -6.14 20.66 3.49
CA ARG A 53 -7.57 20.74 3.85
C ARG A 53 -7.81 20.55 5.35
N HIS A 54 -6.92 19.85 6.05
CA HIS A 54 -7.06 19.51 7.46
C HIS A 54 -5.79 19.89 8.23
N LYS A 55 -5.56 21.21 8.39
CA LYS A 55 -4.32 21.74 9.00
C LYS A 55 -4.09 21.33 10.45
N HIS A 56 -5.14 20.90 11.16
CA HIS A 56 -5.04 20.38 12.53
C HIS A 56 -4.44 18.97 12.61
N LEU A 57 -4.33 18.24 11.48
CA LEU A 57 -3.71 16.92 11.45
C LEU A 57 -2.19 17.04 11.49
N ILE A 58 -1.56 16.10 12.18
CA ILE A 58 -0.09 15.98 12.24
C ILE A 58 0.47 15.72 10.83
N ASN A 59 1.63 16.31 10.53
CA ASN A 59 2.32 16.09 9.26
C ASN A 59 2.69 14.62 9.07
N THR A 60 2.04 13.97 8.11
CA THR A 60 2.24 12.56 7.77
C THR A 60 2.89 12.39 6.40
N SER A 61 3.41 11.19 6.15
CA SER A 61 4.04 10.75 4.89
C SER A 61 3.79 9.25 4.71
N PRO A 62 4.00 8.68 3.51
CA PRO A 62 3.83 7.24 3.31
C PRO A 62 4.68 6.40 4.29
N HIS A 63 5.93 6.82 4.53
CA HIS A 63 6.80 6.15 5.51
C HIS A 63 6.30 6.28 6.94
N LYS A 64 5.76 7.44 7.35
CA LYS A 64 5.17 7.59 8.69
C LYS A 64 3.94 6.71 8.87
N LEU A 65 3.06 6.62 7.86
CA LEU A 65 1.91 5.72 7.88
C LEU A 65 2.34 4.25 7.98
N ARG A 66 3.40 3.87 7.28
CA ARG A 66 4.02 2.54 7.38
C ARG A 66 4.56 2.24 8.78
N HIS A 67 5.21 3.22 9.43
CA HIS A 67 5.60 3.08 10.83
C HIS A 67 4.38 2.93 11.75
N THR A 68 3.35 3.76 11.58
CA THR A 68 2.10 3.65 12.35
C THR A 68 1.45 2.27 12.20
N PHE A 69 1.43 1.71 10.99
CA PHE A 69 0.97 0.33 10.76
C PHE A 69 1.77 -0.68 11.61
N SER A 70 3.11 -0.61 11.57
CA SER A 70 3.96 -1.54 12.33
C SER A 70 3.77 -1.43 13.85
N THR A 71 3.62 -0.21 14.38
CA THR A 71 3.38 0.04 15.80
C THR A 71 2.03 -0.52 16.23
N LEU A 72 0.97 -0.23 15.48
CA LEU A 72 -0.38 -0.71 15.81
C LEU A 72 -0.50 -2.23 15.68
N ALA A 73 0.14 -2.84 14.68
CA ALA A 73 0.20 -4.29 14.57
C ALA A 73 0.91 -4.92 15.78
N TYR A 74 2.03 -4.35 16.22
CA TYR A 74 2.76 -4.82 17.41
C TYR A 74 1.92 -4.69 18.68
N GLU A 75 1.28 -3.53 18.89
CA GLU A 75 0.37 -3.31 20.01
C GLU A 75 -0.85 -4.26 19.98
N GLY A 76 -1.29 -4.67 18.79
CA GLY A 76 -2.30 -5.72 18.59
C GLY A 76 -1.76 -7.16 18.75
N GLY A 77 -0.52 -7.33 19.20
CA GLY A 77 0.08 -8.63 19.47
C GLY A 77 0.81 -9.28 18.29
N ALA A 78 1.17 -8.54 17.24
CA ALA A 78 1.96 -9.07 16.14
C ALA A 78 3.43 -9.23 16.58
N THR A 79 4.08 -10.33 16.20
CA THR A 79 5.51 -10.49 16.49
C THR A 79 6.35 -9.64 15.55
N MET A 80 7.58 -9.31 15.95
CA MET A 80 8.52 -8.58 15.09
C MET A 80 8.79 -9.32 13.76
N GLU A 81 8.79 -10.64 13.78
CA GLU A 81 8.94 -11.46 12.58
C GLU A 81 7.73 -11.35 11.65
N GLN A 82 6.51 -11.38 12.20
CA GLN A 82 5.27 -11.18 11.43
C GLN A 82 5.25 -9.80 10.77
N ILE A 83 5.61 -8.76 11.53
CA ILE A 83 5.71 -7.38 11.04
C ILE A 83 6.77 -7.29 9.94
N SER A 84 7.96 -7.86 10.15
CA SER A 84 9.04 -7.84 9.16
C SER A 84 8.60 -8.46 7.83
N ARG A 85 7.93 -9.63 7.87
CA ARG A 85 7.37 -10.30 6.67
C ARG A 85 6.24 -9.51 6.00
N ALA A 86 5.39 -8.84 6.77
CA ALA A 86 4.35 -7.98 6.20
C ALA A 86 4.93 -6.70 5.57
N LEU A 87 6.07 -6.25 6.08
CA LEU A 87 6.75 -5.02 5.65
C LEU A 87 7.73 -5.25 4.51
N THR A 88 8.28 -6.45 4.30
CA THR A 88 9.34 -6.71 3.31
C THR A 88 9.07 -5.99 1.97
N HIS A 89 10.11 -5.29 1.46
CA HIS A 89 10.19 -4.37 0.29
C HIS A 89 10.42 -2.85 0.54
N SER A 90 10.84 -2.35 1.71
CA SER A 90 11.15 -0.89 1.83
C SER A 90 12.52 -0.49 2.33
N ASP A 91 13.39 -1.41 2.75
CA ASP A 91 14.74 -1.05 3.19
C ASP A 91 15.74 -1.97 2.47
N THR A 92 16.42 -1.41 1.48
CA THR A 92 17.41 -2.12 0.66
C THR A 92 18.65 -2.53 1.46
N LYS A 93 18.73 -2.18 2.76
CA LYS A 93 19.85 -2.51 3.63
C LYS A 93 19.72 -3.84 4.41
N THR A 94 18.63 -4.60 4.31
CA THR A 94 18.51 -5.83 5.12
C THR A 94 17.65 -6.95 4.52
N THR A 95 17.82 -7.31 3.23
CA THR A 95 17.06 -8.47 2.72
C THR A 95 17.73 -9.26 1.58
N GLU A 96 18.92 -9.82 1.80
CA GLU A 96 19.44 -10.93 0.97
C GLU A 96 18.93 -12.31 1.44
N VAL A 97 18.27 -12.42 2.60
CA VAL A 97 17.97 -13.74 3.22
C VAL A 97 16.60 -14.34 2.80
N TYR A 98 15.68 -13.58 2.20
CA TYR A 98 14.31 -14.04 1.95
C TYR A 98 13.98 -14.27 0.46
N VAL A 99 14.87 -14.96 -0.26
CA VAL A 99 14.77 -15.18 -1.72
C VAL A 99 13.69 -16.19 -2.13
N ASN A 100 13.07 -16.94 -1.20
CA ASN A 100 12.18 -18.06 -1.56
C ASN A 100 10.83 -18.13 -0.82
N THR A 101 10.38 -17.06 -0.16
CA THR A 101 9.03 -17.08 0.43
C THR A 101 8.03 -16.60 -0.62
N PRO A 102 6.94 -17.35 -0.90
CA PRO A 102 5.91 -16.89 -1.82
C PRO A 102 5.39 -15.52 -1.35
N ASN A 103 5.05 -14.66 -2.32
CA ASN A 103 4.60 -13.28 -2.13
C ASN A 103 3.16 -13.24 -1.53
N ILE A 104 2.98 -13.93 -0.41
CA ILE A 104 1.76 -14.07 0.34
C ILE A 104 1.91 -13.13 1.54
N VAL A 105 1.25 -12.00 1.47
CA VAL A 105 1.07 -11.13 2.63
C VAL A 105 0.15 -11.88 3.59
N ASP A 106 0.70 -12.33 4.71
CA ASP A 106 -0.08 -12.94 5.78
C ASP A 106 -1.02 -11.89 6.39
N LEU A 107 -2.33 -12.14 6.26
CA LEU A 107 -3.37 -11.24 6.77
C LEU A 107 -3.36 -11.16 8.30
N SER A 108 -2.74 -12.11 9.01
CA SER A 108 -2.70 -12.12 10.47
C SER A 108 -2.11 -10.84 11.07
N THR A 109 -1.12 -10.24 10.40
CA THR A 109 -0.53 -8.96 10.84
C THR A 109 -1.50 -7.81 10.65
N TYR A 110 -2.23 -7.82 9.53
CA TYR A 110 -3.27 -6.83 9.24
C TYR A 110 -4.47 -6.94 10.20
N GLU A 111 -4.90 -8.15 10.53
CA GLU A 111 -5.99 -8.40 11.48
C GLU A 111 -5.66 -7.84 12.88
N LYS A 112 -4.43 -8.05 13.35
CA LYS A 112 -3.94 -7.49 14.63
C LYS A 112 -3.88 -5.97 14.61
N PHE A 113 -3.43 -5.39 13.48
CA PHE A 113 -3.50 -3.95 13.25
C PHE A 113 -4.94 -3.43 13.33
N GLU A 114 -5.89 -4.07 12.63
CA GLU A 114 -7.29 -3.67 12.62
C GLU A 114 -7.94 -3.78 14.00
N GLN A 115 -7.66 -4.85 14.74
CA GLN A 115 -8.14 -5.03 16.11
C GLN A 115 -7.70 -3.86 17.00
N ARG A 116 -6.39 -3.57 17.00
CA ARG A 116 -5.84 -2.46 17.79
C ARG A 116 -6.43 -1.11 17.38
N LEU A 117 -6.65 -0.91 16.09
CA LEU A 117 -7.26 0.30 15.55
C LEU A 117 -8.73 0.44 15.99
N ALA A 118 -9.48 -0.65 16.07
CA ALA A 118 -10.85 -0.66 16.57
C ALA A 118 -10.91 -0.32 18.07
N GLU A 119 -10.03 -0.93 18.88
CA GLU A 119 -9.90 -0.64 20.30
C GLU A 119 -9.59 0.84 20.55
N ALA A 120 -8.67 1.44 19.77
CA ALA A 120 -8.34 2.86 19.87
C ALA A 120 -9.53 3.79 19.61
N LYS A 121 -10.47 3.38 18.75
CA LYS A 121 -11.67 4.16 18.41
C LYS A 121 -12.74 4.10 19.51
N ASN A 122 -12.78 3.00 20.27
CA ASN A 122 -13.77 2.76 21.33
C ASN A 122 -13.41 3.45 22.65
N ILE A 123 -12.25 4.09 22.76
CA ILE A 123 -11.79 4.83 23.95
C ILE A 123 -12.24 6.32 23.90
N LYS A 124 -12.99 6.72 22.87
CA LYS A 124 -13.55 8.08 22.74
C LYS A 124 -14.97 8.19 23.29
#